data_AF-A0A1G9J845-F1
#
_entry.id   AF-A0A1G9J845-F1
#
_cell.length_a   1.000
_cell.length_b   1.000
_cell.length_c   1.000
_cell.angle_alpha   90.00
_cell.angle_beta   90.00
_cell.angle_gamma   90.00
#
_symmetry.space_group_name_H-M   'P 1'
#
loop_
_entity.id
_entity.type
_entity.pdbx_description
1 polymer ?
#
loop_
_entity_poly.entity_id
_entity_poly.type
_entity_poly.pdbx_seq_one_letter_code
_entity_poly.pdbx_strand_id
1 'polypeptide(L)'
;MKKFFLLGVSMFVLAGCGGDSEEANGESEEGMGTLDSESEEEIESENDNSTESEEEANNEDSSHDSGLLDLNDTDPGWINYEGERTGSSEYQTTPPVEYDPSLQYEISVGAYIAYFNGDEFIDTVQQGSSGQIEQVEEADTIRVSYHNSFADRISLTEESN
;
A
#
# COMPACT_ATOMS: atom_id res chain seq x y z
N MET A 1 15.00 15.09 -39.55
CA MET A 1 14.53 16.49 -39.43
C MET A 1 13.88 16.64 -38.07
N LYS A 2 14.16 17.76 -37.39
CA LYS A 2 13.85 18.02 -35.97
C LYS A 2 12.73 19.06 -35.89
N LYS A 3 11.63 18.76 -35.20
CA LYS A 3 10.56 19.70 -34.76
C LYS A 3 9.90 19.03 -33.52
N PHE A 4 10.15 19.37 -32.26
CA PHE A 4 9.91 20.59 -31.45
C PHE A 4 8.44 21.02 -31.27
N PHE A 5 8.06 21.08 -29.98
CA PHE A 5 6.95 21.81 -29.32
C PHE A 5 5.52 21.32 -29.61
N LEU A 6 4.59 21.27 -28.64
CA LEU A 6 4.21 22.35 -27.72
C LEU A 6 3.43 21.82 -26.50
N LEU A 7 3.79 22.35 -25.32
CA LEU A 7 3.19 22.15 -24.00
C LEU A 7 1.97 23.07 -23.86
N GLY A 8 0.81 22.54 -23.49
CA GLY A 8 -0.43 23.31 -23.33
C GLY A 8 -0.94 23.31 -21.89
N VAL A 9 -0.57 24.35 -21.13
CA VAL A 9 -1.20 24.70 -19.85
C VAL A 9 -2.55 25.35 -20.14
N SER A 10 -3.64 24.78 -19.61
CA SER A 10 -4.97 25.39 -19.63
C SER A 10 -5.37 25.81 -18.21
N MET A 11 -5.28 27.11 -17.96
CA MET A 11 -5.73 27.78 -16.74
C MET A 11 -7.19 28.21 -16.93
N PHE A 12 -8.13 27.70 -16.13
CA PHE A 12 -9.49 28.23 -16.06
C PHE A 12 -9.59 29.21 -14.89
N VAL A 13 -10.01 30.45 -15.20
CA VAL A 13 -10.20 31.57 -14.28
C VAL A 13 -11.63 31.54 -13.72
N LEU A 14 -11.75 31.78 -12.41
CA LEU A 14 -12.98 32.02 -11.64
C LEU A 14 -13.63 33.37 -11.98
N ALA A 15 -14.96 33.41 -12.12
CA ALA A 15 -15.82 34.54 -11.70
C ALA A 15 -17.31 34.16 -11.78
N GLY A 16 -18.07 34.40 -10.71
CA GLY A 16 -19.53 34.24 -10.72
C GLY A 16 -20.17 34.54 -9.37
N CYS A 17 -20.18 35.81 -8.98
CA CYS A 17 -20.91 36.36 -7.82
C CYS A 17 -22.38 36.65 -8.23
N GLY A 18 -23.33 36.36 -7.35
CA GLY A 18 -24.72 36.80 -7.48
C GLY A 18 -25.62 36.28 -6.36
N GLY A 19 -25.95 37.15 -5.38
CA GLY A 19 -26.96 36.87 -4.36
C GLY A 19 -26.81 37.70 -3.09
N ASP A 20 -27.11 38.99 -3.17
CA ASP A 20 -27.35 39.91 -2.04
C ASP A 20 -28.54 39.47 -1.16
N SER A 21 -28.42 39.60 0.17
CA SER A 21 -29.45 40.17 1.06
C SER A 21 -28.96 40.31 2.51
N GLU A 22 -28.68 41.58 2.85
CA GLU A 22 -29.02 42.32 4.08
C GLU A 22 -28.28 42.15 5.44
N GLU A 23 -27.51 43.21 5.73
CA GLU A 23 -27.52 44.10 6.93
C GLU A 23 -27.32 43.52 8.36
N ALA A 24 -26.20 43.89 9.00
CA ALA A 24 -26.14 44.90 10.07
C ALA A 24 -25.06 44.63 11.15
N ASN A 25 -23.97 45.40 11.03
CA ASN A 25 -23.26 46.22 12.04
C ASN A 25 -22.96 45.69 13.46
N GLY A 26 -21.69 45.81 13.87
CA GLY A 26 -21.26 45.65 15.26
C GLY A 26 -19.75 45.63 15.42
N GLU A 27 -19.14 46.81 15.46
CA GLU A 27 -17.77 47.11 15.87
C GLU A 27 -17.39 46.59 17.28
N SER A 28 -16.16 46.08 17.45
CA SER A 28 -15.18 46.59 18.43
C SER A 28 -13.91 45.74 18.43
N GLU A 29 -12.79 46.46 18.41
CA GLU A 29 -11.42 46.06 18.74
C GLU A 29 -11.39 45.39 20.13
N GLU A 30 -10.51 44.41 20.38
CA GLU A 30 -9.26 44.50 21.15
C GLU A 30 -8.58 43.12 21.09
N GLY A 31 -7.24 43.04 21.20
CA GLY A 31 -6.62 41.88 21.86
C GLY A 31 -5.49 41.15 21.14
N MET A 32 -4.37 41.84 21.02
CA MET A 32 -2.99 41.35 20.95
C MET A 32 -2.69 40.06 21.77
N GLY A 33 -1.95 39.12 21.17
CA GLY A 33 -1.39 37.96 21.85
C GLY A 33 -0.40 37.18 20.98
N THR A 34 0.87 37.59 21.01
CA THR A 34 2.04 36.87 20.46
C THR A 34 2.31 35.58 21.22
N LEU A 35 2.93 34.58 20.58
CA LEU A 35 4.03 33.77 21.14
C LEU A 35 4.63 32.86 20.06
N ASP A 36 5.85 33.21 19.66
CA ASP A 36 6.87 32.39 19.00
C ASP A 36 7.07 31.01 19.63
N SER A 37 7.35 30.00 18.81
CA SER A 37 8.35 28.97 19.10
C SER A 37 8.83 28.32 17.80
N GLU A 38 10.06 28.68 17.50
CA GLU A 38 10.98 28.22 16.47
C GLU A 38 11.50 26.82 16.85
N SER A 39 11.63 25.91 15.88
CA SER A 39 12.58 24.80 15.93
C SER A 39 12.85 24.32 14.50
N GLU A 40 13.99 24.77 13.98
CA GLU A 40 14.76 24.15 12.90
C GLU A 40 15.55 23.00 13.51
N GLU A 41 15.59 21.83 12.88
CA GLU A 41 16.73 20.90 12.98
C GLU A 41 16.79 20.10 11.67
N GLU A 42 17.77 20.45 10.84
CA GLU A 42 18.27 19.61 9.76
C GLU A 42 19.40 18.73 10.31
N ILE A 43 19.40 17.44 9.99
CA ILE A 43 20.60 16.60 10.15
C ILE A 43 20.67 15.65 8.95
N GLU A 44 21.53 15.99 7.98
CA GLU A 44 22.14 15.01 7.08
C GLU A 44 23.26 14.27 7.82
N SER A 45 23.35 12.95 7.63
CA SER A 45 24.64 12.26 7.75
C SER A 45 24.67 10.98 6.93
N GLU A 46 25.82 10.79 6.31
CA GLU A 46 26.14 9.93 5.19
C GLU A 46 26.51 8.49 5.63
N ASN A 47 26.16 7.55 4.75
CA ASN A 47 26.93 6.42 4.22
C ASN A 47 27.85 5.50 5.08
N ASP A 48 27.71 4.22 4.73
CA ASP A 48 28.66 3.08 4.79
C ASP A 48 28.92 2.36 6.13
N ASN A 49 28.42 1.12 6.24
CA ASN A 49 29.32 -0.02 6.43
C ASN A 49 28.60 -1.34 6.08
N SER A 50 29.17 -2.07 5.13
CA SER A 50 28.86 -3.46 4.80
C SER A 50 29.03 -4.39 6.01
N THR A 51 28.17 -5.40 6.17
CA THR A 51 28.54 -6.67 6.80
C THR A 51 27.57 -7.75 6.33
N GLU A 52 28.11 -8.71 5.58
CA GLU A 52 27.52 -10.03 5.33
C GLU A 52 27.05 -10.66 6.64
N SER A 53 25.87 -11.26 6.62
CA SER A 53 25.53 -12.33 7.56
C SER A 53 24.67 -13.32 6.80
N GLU A 54 25.37 -14.36 6.36
CA GLU A 54 24.83 -15.63 5.91
C GLU A 54 24.12 -16.32 7.08
N GLU A 55 23.12 -17.14 6.73
CA GLU A 55 22.50 -18.20 7.54
C GLU A 55 21.60 -17.68 8.71
N GLU A 56 20.38 -18.17 8.90
CA GLU A 56 19.97 -19.56 9.00
C GLU A 56 18.47 -19.70 8.64
N ALA A 57 18.17 -20.61 7.71
CA ALA A 57 16.82 -21.08 7.45
C ALA A 57 16.33 -21.93 8.63
N ASN A 58 15.65 -21.30 9.59
CA ASN A 58 14.87 -22.01 10.59
C ASN A 58 13.50 -22.38 9.99
N ASN A 59 13.48 -23.43 9.17
CA ASN A 59 12.26 -24.12 8.80
C ASN A 59 11.82 -25.02 9.96
N GLU A 60 11.19 -24.41 10.98
CA GLU A 60 10.26 -25.15 11.83
C GLU A 60 8.99 -25.38 11.02
N ASP A 61 8.78 -26.65 10.65
CA ASP A 61 7.57 -27.22 10.04
C ASP A 61 6.34 -26.87 10.91
N SER A 62 5.87 -25.65 10.74
CA SER A 62 4.63 -25.16 11.28
C SER A 62 3.55 -25.79 10.42
N SER A 63 3.00 -26.91 10.91
CA SER A 63 1.89 -27.64 10.28
C SER A 63 0.57 -26.85 10.34
N HIS A 64 0.65 -25.55 10.05
CA HIS A 64 -0.48 -24.67 9.82
C HIS A 64 -0.92 -24.83 8.37
N ASP A 65 -2.22 -25.03 8.17
CA ASP A 65 -2.80 -25.07 6.84
C ASP A 65 -2.92 -23.65 6.28
N SER A 66 -1.95 -23.25 5.45
CA SER A 66 -1.91 -21.96 4.78
C SER A 66 -2.84 -21.90 3.55
N GLY A 67 -3.58 -22.98 3.26
CA GLY A 67 -4.47 -23.08 2.12
C GLY A 67 -3.70 -22.96 0.81
N LEU A 68 -4.03 -21.94 0.01
CA LEU A 68 -3.40 -21.68 -1.29
C LEU A 68 -2.04 -20.99 -1.19
N LEU A 69 -1.64 -20.51 -0.02
CA LEU A 69 -0.38 -19.79 0.16
C LEU A 69 0.78 -20.77 0.35
N ASP A 70 1.84 -20.62 -0.44
CA ASP A 70 3.13 -21.24 -0.13
C ASP A 70 3.96 -20.30 0.75
N LEU A 71 4.18 -20.73 2.00
CA LEU A 71 4.92 -19.95 3.00
C LEU A 71 6.40 -20.36 3.09
N ASN A 72 6.84 -21.39 2.35
CA ASN A 72 8.21 -21.92 2.42
C ASN A 72 9.19 -21.19 1.50
N ASP A 73 8.70 -20.49 0.48
CA ASP A 73 9.50 -19.80 -0.55
C ASP A 73 9.13 -18.31 -0.64
N THR A 74 9.16 -17.64 0.51
CA THR A 74 8.73 -16.25 0.66
C THR A 74 9.89 -15.27 0.51
N ASP A 75 9.61 -14.11 -0.07
CA ASP A 75 10.57 -13.02 -0.22
C ASP A 75 10.34 -11.92 0.83
N PRO A 76 11.39 -11.28 1.37
CA PRO A 76 11.21 -10.18 2.32
C PRO A 76 10.60 -8.94 1.65
N GLY A 77 9.81 -8.19 2.44
CA GLY A 77 9.12 -6.98 2.02
C GLY A 77 7.65 -7.20 1.67
N TRP A 78 7.00 -6.12 1.24
CA TRP A 78 5.62 -6.10 0.75
C TRP A 78 5.55 -5.38 -0.60
N ILE A 79 4.56 -5.70 -1.42
CA ILE A 79 4.33 -5.01 -2.70
C ILE A 79 3.45 -3.79 -2.44
N ASN A 80 3.94 -2.60 -2.79
CA ASN A 80 3.23 -1.34 -2.57
C ASN A 80 2.14 -1.08 -3.63
N TYR A 81 1.47 0.08 -3.50
CA TYR A 81 0.44 0.54 -4.43
C TYR A 81 0.96 0.91 -5.83
N GLU A 82 2.28 0.91 -6.04
CA GLU A 82 2.93 1.14 -7.33
C GLU A 82 3.47 -0.16 -7.94
N GLY A 83 3.22 -1.32 -7.31
CA GLY A 83 3.70 -2.62 -7.75
C GLY A 83 5.16 -2.90 -7.42
N GLU A 84 5.79 -2.03 -6.66
CA GLU A 84 7.19 -2.18 -6.24
C GLU A 84 7.27 -2.95 -4.91
N ARG A 85 8.18 -3.92 -4.86
CA ARG A 85 8.51 -4.58 -3.59
C ARG A 85 9.35 -3.63 -2.74
N THR A 86 8.82 -3.27 -1.58
CA THR A 86 9.44 -2.32 -0.64
C THR A 86 9.29 -2.80 0.80
N GLY A 87 9.76 -1.98 1.74
CA GLY A 87 9.53 -2.17 3.16
C GLY A 87 10.65 -2.86 3.92
N SER A 88 10.40 -3.00 5.23
CA SER A 88 11.28 -3.58 6.22
C SER A 88 11.23 -5.12 6.16
N SER A 89 12.23 -5.79 6.75
CA SER A 89 12.29 -7.25 6.93
C SER A 89 11.16 -7.81 7.82
N GLU A 90 10.24 -6.96 8.27
CA GLU A 90 9.05 -7.30 9.06
C GLU A 90 7.90 -7.89 8.24
N TYR A 91 7.95 -7.74 6.91
CA TYR A 91 6.98 -8.33 6.00
C TYR A 91 7.62 -9.42 5.13
N GLN A 92 6.80 -10.38 4.71
CA GLN A 92 7.14 -11.32 3.66
C GLN A 92 6.05 -11.35 2.60
N THR A 93 6.45 -11.64 1.37
CA THR A 93 5.59 -11.77 0.21
C THR A 93 5.66 -13.21 -0.30
N THR A 94 4.50 -13.82 -0.52
CA THR A 94 4.43 -15.17 -1.09
C THR A 94 4.88 -15.22 -2.55
N PRO A 95 5.21 -16.41 -3.06
CA PRO A 95 5.19 -16.67 -4.48
C PRO A 95 3.84 -16.29 -5.13
N PRO A 96 3.81 -16.18 -6.48
CA PRO A 96 2.57 -16.07 -7.24
C PRO A 96 1.58 -17.20 -6.88
N VAL A 97 0.34 -16.83 -6.61
CA VAL A 97 -0.79 -17.75 -6.42
C VAL A 97 -1.74 -17.57 -7.59
N GLU A 98 -2.12 -18.67 -8.25
CA GLU A 98 -3.13 -18.65 -9.32
C GLU A 98 -4.44 -18.08 -8.78
N TYR A 99 -5.08 -17.23 -9.57
CA TYR A 99 -6.29 -16.52 -9.17
C TYR A 99 -7.33 -16.55 -10.29
N ASP A 100 -8.56 -16.92 -9.94
CA ASP A 100 -9.71 -16.86 -10.84
C ASP A 100 -10.72 -15.83 -10.31
N PRO A 101 -10.93 -14.69 -10.99
CA PRO A 101 -11.84 -13.64 -10.53
C PRO A 101 -13.31 -14.10 -10.45
N SER A 102 -13.67 -15.25 -11.02
CA SER A 102 -15.00 -15.83 -10.90
C SER A 102 -15.24 -16.57 -9.58
N LEU A 103 -14.17 -16.85 -8.82
CA LEU A 103 -14.23 -17.47 -7.50
C LEU A 103 -14.17 -16.41 -6.39
N GLN A 104 -14.62 -16.81 -5.20
CA GLN A 104 -14.50 -16.00 -4.00
C GLN A 104 -13.36 -16.54 -3.14
N TYR A 105 -12.52 -15.64 -2.64
CA TYR A 105 -11.42 -15.99 -1.75
C TYR A 105 -11.55 -15.27 -0.42
N GLU A 106 -11.13 -15.92 0.66
CA GLU A 106 -11.09 -15.38 2.01
C GLU A 106 -9.67 -15.49 2.60
N ILE A 107 -9.19 -14.41 3.20
CA ILE A 107 -7.92 -14.37 3.94
C ILE A 107 -8.20 -14.41 5.44
N SER A 108 -7.41 -15.17 6.20
CA SER A 108 -7.64 -15.36 7.64
C SER A 108 -7.16 -14.21 8.54
N VAL A 109 -6.34 -13.29 8.03
CA VAL A 109 -5.72 -12.17 8.78
C VAL A 109 -5.47 -10.97 7.87
N GLY A 110 -5.05 -9.84 8.45
CA GLY A 110 -4.69 -8.66 7.67
C GLY A 110 -3.42 -8.88 6.82
N ALA A 111 -3.47 -8.44 5.57
CA ALA A 111 -2.43 -8.61 4.56
C ALA A 111 -2.56 -7.54 3.45
N TYR A 112 -1.54 -7.40 2.62
CA TYR A 112 -1.63 -6.69 1.35
C TYR A 112 -1.75 -7.69 0.22
N ILE A 113 -2.76 -7.52 -0.64
CA ILE A 113 -3.02 -8.39 -1.78
C ILE A 113 -2.68 -7.62 -3.03
N ALA A 114 -1.60 -8.02 -3.70
CA ALA A 114 -1.19 -7.44 -4.98
C ALA A 114 -1.71 -8.32 -6.12
N TYR A 115 -2.42 -7.70 -7.05
CA TYR A 115 -3.08 -8.33 -8.19
C TYR A 115 -2.27 -8.12 -9.47
N PHE A 116 -2.14 -9.17 -10.28
CA PHE A 116 -1.36 -9.18 -11.50
C PHE A 116 -2.14 -9.85 -12.65
N ASN A 117 -1.84 -9.43 -13.89
CA ASN A 117 -2.17 -10.13 -15.13
C ASN A 117 -0.86 -10.63 -15.74
N GLY A 118 -0.54 -11.91 -15.54
CA GLY A 118 0.79 -12.45 -15.78
C GLY A 118 1.85 -11.71 -14.95
N ASP A 119 2.71 -10.95 -15.63
CA ASP A 119 3.76 -10.14 -15.00
C ASP A 119 3.37 -8.65 -14.85
N GLU A 120 2.22 -8.24 -15.36
CA GLU A 120 1.75 -6.84 -15.30
C GLU A 120 1.05 -6.58 -13.96
N PHE A 121 1.53 -5.59 -13.21
CA PHE A 121 0.91 -5.15 -11.97
C PHE A 121 -0.40 -4.39 -12.25
N ILE A 122 -1.43 -4.71 -11.47
CA ILE A 122 -2.75 -4.06 -11.57
C ILE A 122 -2.96 -3.13 -10.38
N ASP A 123 -3.03 -3.68 -9.17
CA ASP A 123 -3.31 -2.93 -7.95
C ASP A 123 -2.85 -3.70 -6.70
N THR A 124 -2.70 -2.98 -5.59
CA THR A 124 -2.50 -3.55 -4.27
C THR A 124 -3.61 -3.09 -3.34
N VAL A 125 -4.35 -4.04 -2.76
CA VAL A 125 -5.39 -3.76 -1.79
C VAL A 125 -4.91 -4.15 -0.39
N GLN A 126 -5.05 -3.24 0.57
CA GLN A 126 -4.79 -3.55 1.98
C GLN A 126 -6.05 -4.15 2.62
N GLN A 127 -5.95 -5.41 3.01
CA GLN A 127 -6.95 -6.08 3.82
C GLN A 127 -6.59 -5.92 5.30
N GLY A 128 -7.40 -5.18 6.06
CA GLY A 128 -7.09 -4.86 7.46
C GLY A 128 -7.32 -6.00 8.46
N SER A 129 -8.13 -6.99 8.10
CA SER A 129 -8.52 -8.12 8.96
C SER A 129 -8.98 -9.32 8.12
N SER A 130 -9.29 -10.44 8.78
CA SER A 130 -9.89 -11.59 8.10
C SER A 130 -11.11 -11.22 7.28
N GLY A 131 -11.32 -11.90 6.16
CA GLY A 131 -12.53 -11.80 5.35
C GLY A 131 -12.27 -11.93 3.85
N GLN A 132 -13.32 -11.73 3.07
CA GLN A 132 -13.27 -11.80 1.62
C GLN A 132 -12.35 -10.72 1.06
N ILE A 133 -11.48 -11.13 0.14
CA ILE A 133 -10.64 -10.20 -0.62
C ILE A 133 -11.43 -9.61 -1.79
N GLU A 134 -10.97 -8.46 -2.28
CA GLU A 134 -11.57 -7.80 -3.44
C GLU A 134 -11.45 -8.67 -4.70
N GLN A 135 -12.47 -8.62 -5.56
CA GLN A 135 -12.46 -9.29 -6.85
C GLN A 135 -11.97 -8.33 -7.93
N VAL A 136 -10.91 -8.72 -8.63
CA VAL A 136 -10.29 -7.91 -9.70
C VAL A 136 -10.39 -8.70 -11.00
N GLU A 137 -11.34 -8.34 -11.86
CA GLU A 137 -11.70 -9.10 -13.08
C GLU A 137 -10.53 -9.31 -14.06
N GLU A 138 -9.56 -8.39 -14.05
CA GLU A 138 -8.42 -8.41 -14.96
C GLU A 138 -7.23 -9.23 -14.43
N ALA A 139 -7.27 -9.67 -13.17
CA ALA A 139 -6.18 -10.41 -12.54
C ALA A 139 -6.28 -11.91 -12.83
N ASP A 140 -5.12 -12.55 -13.00
CA ASP A 140 -4.98 -14.01 -13.09
C ASP A 140 -4.06 -14.59 -12.00
N THR A 141 -3.40 -13.70 -11.26
CA THR A 141 -2.39 -14.03 -10.27
C THR A 141 -2.46 -13.03 -9.13
N ILE A 142 -2.25 -13.51 -7.91
CA ILE A 142 -2.04 -12.64 -6.74
C ILE A 142 -0.73 -12.97 -6.03
N ARG A 143 -0.22 -11.99 -5.30
CA ARG A 143 0.85 -12.17 -4.31
C ARG A 143 0.40 -11.57 -2.99
N VAL A 144 0.59 -12.30 -1.90
CA VAL A 144 0.13 -11.88 -0.57
C VAL A 144 1.33 -11.44 0.25
N SER A 145 1.32 -10.19 0.69
CA SER A 145 2.31 -9.67 1.63
C SER A 145 1.74 -9.61 3.04
N TYR A 146 2.42 -10.18 4.02
CA TYR A 146 1.95 -10.28 5.40
C TYR A 146 3.06 -9.97 6.40
N HIS A 147 2.68 -9.55 7.60
CA HIS A 147 3.63 -9.29 8.67
C HIS A 147 4.13 -10.61 9.26
N ASN A 148 5.43 -10.73 9.56
CA ASN A 148 6.07 -11.95 10.09
C ASN A 148 5.33 -12.59 11.26
N SER A 149 4.70 -11.79 12.13
CA SER A 149 3.92 -12.27 13.27
C SER A 149 2.65 -13.04 12.90
N PHE A 150 2.30 -13.14 11.62
CA PHE A 150 1.12 -13.86 11.14
C PHE A 150 1.47 -15.15 10.40
N ALA A 151 2.75 -15.50 10.24
CA ALA A 151 3.19 -16.66 9.47
C ALA A 151 2.55 -18.00 9.91
N ASP A 152 2.26 -18.14 11.20
CA ASP A 152 1.68 -19.33 11.82
C ASP A 152 0.15 -19.42 11.74
N ARG A 153 -0.51 -18.40 11.17
CA ARG A 153 -1.99 -18.31 11.14
C ARG A 153 -2.58 -17.75 9.84
N ILE A 154 -1.76 -17.25 8.93
CA ILE A 154 -2.22 -16.73 7.65
C ILE A 154 -2.58 -17.88 6.71
N SER A 155 -3.77 -17.79 6.13
CA SER A 155 -4.23 -18.71 5.11
C SER A 155 -5.12 -17.98 4.11
N LEU A 156 -5.12 -18.48 2.88
CA LEU A 156 -6.02 -18.06 1.80
C LEU A 156 -6.80 -19.27 1.32
N THR A 157 -8.13 -19.18 1.31
CA THR A 157 -9.00 -20.28 0.90
C THR A 157 -10.01 -19.84 -0.15
N GLU A 158 -10.31 -20.75 -1.08
CA GLU A 158 -11.43 -20.63 -2.02
C GLU A 158 -12.75 -20.98 -1.34
N GLU A 159 -13.74 -20.11 -1.47
CA GLU A 159 -15.10 -20.37 -1.05
C GLU A 159 -15.86 -21.00 -2.23
N SER A 160 -16.26 -22.26 -2.07
CA SER A 160 -17.15 -22.93 -3.02
C SER A 160 -18.58 -22.44 -2.82
N ASN A 161 -19.14 -21.80 -3.86
CA ASN A 161 -20.52 -21.32 -3.86
C ASN A 161 -21.57 -22.41 -4.13
#